data_AF-A0A0X6ZW45-F1
#
_entry.id   AF-A0A0X6ZW45-F1
#
_cell.length_a   1.000
_cell.length_b   1.000
_cell.length_c   1.000
_cell.angle_alpha   90.00
_cell.angle_beta   90.00
_cell.angle_gamma   90.00
#
_symmetry.space_group_name_H-M   'P 1'
#
loop_
_entity.id
_entity.type
_entity.pdbx_description
1 polymer ?
#
loop_
_entity_poly.entity_id
_entity_poly.type
_entity_poly.pdbx_seq_one_letter_code
_entity_poly.pdbx_strand_id
1 'polypeptide(L)'
;MEGQVLSKKMARMFVLTATALTTSICVLSSPAVAGPLDTAYSNAMVPYVVLKRGSVECGKPAGEHISYKTRLLGILGRVPSIDLIAADREIERAFEREAPRTSYTECSDALLLRYHNALNSDAERALQYLSEQVSELR
;
A
#
# COMPACT_ATOMS: atom_id res chain seq x y z
N MET A 1 55.17 38.78 14.36
CA MET A 1 54.67 37.46 13.91
C MET A 1 54.90 36.48 15.06
N GLU A 2 54.05 35.45 15.20
CA GLU A 2 53.98 34.43 16.28
C GLU A 2 52.78 34.59 17.22
N GLY A 3 51.60 34.27 16.70
CA GLY A 3 50.33 34.20 17.42
C GLY A 3 49.49 32.99 16.99
N GLN A 4 50.10 31.83 16.78
CA GLN A 4 49.41 30.61 16.35
C GLN A 4 49.93 29.35 17.08
N VAL A 5 49.80 29.25 18.42
CA VAL A 5 50.05 27.96 19.10
C VAL A 5 49.07 27.62 20.21
N LEU A 6 48.15 28.52 20.61
CA LEU A 6 47.26 28.26 21.76
C LEU A 6 45.79 27.96 21.42
N SER A 7 45.45 27.63 20.17
CA SER A 7 44.08 27.23 19.79
C SER A 7 43.96 25.79 19.27
N LYS A 8 45.03 24.97 19.41
CA LYS A 8 45.07 23.59 18.89
C LYS A 8 44.83 22.49 19.92
N LYS A 9 44.78 22.81 21.22
CA LYS A 9 44.64 21.81 22.30
C LYS A 9 43.20 21.53 22.74
N MET A 10 42.23 22.40 22.43
CA MET A 10 40.82 22.18 22.78
C MET A 10 39.96 21.57 21.65
N ALA A 11 40.55 21.23 20.50
CA ALA A 11 39.81 20.60 19.39
C ALA A 11 39.92 19.07 19.36
N ARG A 12 40.79 18.45 20.20
CA ARG A 12 41.05 17.01 20.17
C ARG A 12 40.25 16.18 21.18
N MET A 13 39.54 16.83 22.11
CA MET A 13 38.80 16.12 23.17
C MET A 13 37.30 15.98 22.89
N PHE A 14 36.81 16.53 21.77
CA PHE A 14 35.40 16.42 21.35
C PHE A 14 35.18 15.49 20.15
N VAL A 15 36.22 14.78 19.70
CA VAL A 15 36.16 13.86 18.54
C VAL A 15 36.14 12.39 18.96
N LEU A 16 36.34 12.08 20.25
CA LEU A 16 36.47 10.70 20.75
C LEU A 16 35.21 10.13 21.41
N THR A 17 34.08 10.83 21.34
CA THR A 17 32.76 10.39 21.85
C THR A 17 31.70 10.38 20.76
N ALA A 18 32.05 9.93 19.56
CA ALA A 18 31.12 9.81 18.42
C ALA A 18 31.15 8.43 17.74
N THR A 19 31.77 7.42 18.36
CA THR A 19 31.99 6.10 17.74
C THR A 19 31.61 4.93 18.66
N ALA A 20 30.38 4.91 19.18
CA ALA A 20 29.93 3.77 19.99
C ALA A 20 28.44 3.42 19.92
N LEU A 21 27.65 3.96 18.98
CA LEU A 21 26.21 3.65 18.93
C LEU A 21 25.58 3.80 17.53
N THR A 22 26.12 3.11 16.53
CA THR A 22 25.46 2.99 15.20
C THR A 22 25.68 1.63 14.54
N THR A 23 25.73 0.54 15.32
CA THR A 23 25.87 -0.84 14.78
C THR A 23 24.65 -1.73 14.98
N SER A 24 23.43 -1.20 15.15
CA SER A 24 22.27 -2.07 15.45
C SER A 24 20.91 -1.69 14.84
N ILE A 25 20.85 -1.02 13.69
CA ILE A 25 19.56 -0.79 12.98
C ILE A 25 19.63 -1.20 11.50
N CYS A 26 20.37 -2.26 11.18
CA CYS A 26 20.35 -2.86 9.82
C CYS A 26 19.95 -4.35 9.85
N VAL A 27 19.23 -4.78 10.89
CA VAL A 27 18.67 -6.13 10.95
C VAL A 27 17.15 -5.97 10.88
N LEU A 28 16.51 -6.58 9.87
CA LEU A 28 15.06 -6.68 9.62
C LEU A 28 14.43 -5.75 8.58
N SER A 29 15.12 -5.50 7.47
CA SER A 29 14.43 -5.19 6.21
C SER A 29 14.90 -6.11 5.11
N SER A 30 14.78 -7.42 5.34
CA SER A 30 14.55 -8.31 4.21
C SER A 30 13.24 -7.84 3.60
N PRO A 31 13.18 -7.43 2.33
CA PRO A 31 11.89 -7.28 1.67
C PRO A 31 11.23 -8.65 1.81
N ALA A 32 10.15 -8.74 2.57
CA ALA A 32 9.29 -9.91 2.52
C ALA A 32 8.86 -9.96 1.07
N VAL A 33 9.45 -10.88 0.30
CA VAL A 33 9.04 -11.12 -1.08
C VAL A 33 7.62 -11.64 -0.94
N ALA A 34 6.66 -10.75 -1.18
CA ALA A 34 5.25 -11.09 -1.13
C ALA A 34 5.03 -12.28 -2.05
N GLY A 35 4.30 -13.29 -1.55
CA GLY A 35 3.99 -14.45 -2.38
C GLY A 35 3.20 -14.03 -3.63
N PRO A 36 3.10 -14.92 -4.63
CA PRO A 36 2.28 -14.65 -5.82
C PRO A 36 0.82 -14.31 -5.45
N LEU A 37 0.25 -14.98 -4.44
CA LEU A 37 -1.09 -14.69 -3.91
C LEU A 37 -1.17 -13.29 -3.26
N ASP A 38 -0.20 -12.93 -2.41
CA ASP A 38 -0.18 -11.63 -1.73
C ASP A 38 -0.08 -10.49 -2.75
N THR A 39 0.73 -10.70 -3.80
CA THR A 39 0.88 -9.76 -4.91
C THR A 39 -0.43 -9.62 -5.69
N ALA A 40 -1.07 -10.74 -6.04
CA ALA A 40 -2.35 -10.72 -6.74
C ALA A 40 -3.46 -10.06 -5.92
N TYR A 41 -3.47 -10.30 -4.61
CA TYR A 41 -4.41 -9.65 -3.69
C TYR A 41 -4.17 -8.14 -3.61
N SER A 42 -2.91 -7.71 -3.49
CA SER A 42 -2.53 -6.30 -3.52
C SER A 42 -2.96 -5.61 -4.82
N ASN A 43 -2.73 -6.26 -5.95
CA ASN A 43 -3.15 -5.76 -7.26
C ASN A 43 -4.68 -5.64 -7.36
N ALA A 44 -5.44 -6.59 -6.79
CA ALA A 44 -6.89 -6.52 -6.75
C ALA A 44 -7.43 -5.43 -5.82
N MET A 45 -6.66 -4.96 -4.84
CA MET A 45 -7.05 -3.80 -4.02
C MET A 45 -7.02 -2.48 -4.79
N VAL A 46 -6.15 -2.33 -5.81
CA VAL A 46 -6.00 -1.07 -6.55
C VAL A 46 -7.29 -0.64 -7.27
N PRO A 47 -7.94 -1.49 -8.09
CA PRO A 47 -9.21 -1.13 -8.71
C PRO A 47 -10.31 -0.87 -7.69
N TYR A 48 -10.36 -1.62 -6.58
CA TYR A 48 -11.32 -1.37 -5.51
C TYR A 48 -11.20 0.06 -4.96
N VAL A 49 -9.98 0.48 -4.60
CA VAL A 49 -9.74 1.81 -4.04
C VAL A 49 -10.12 2.88 -5.04
N VAL A 50 -9.73 2.73 -6.31
CA VAL A 50 -10.08 3.68 -7.38
C VAL A 50 -11.59 3.79 -7.57
N LEU A 51 -12.32 2.67 -7.63
CA LEU A 51 -13.78 2.67 -7.80
C LEU A 51 -14.48 3.32 -6.59
N LYS A 52 -14.02 3.02 -5.37
CA LYS A 52 -14.59 3.59 -4.16
C LYS A 52 -14.29 5.09 -4.03
N ARG A 53 -13.07 5.53 -4.34
CA ARG A 53 -12.72 6.95 -4.43
C ARG A 53 -13.54 7.67 -5.49
N GLY A 54 -13.76 7.05 -6.65
CA GLY A 54 -14.66 7.59 -7.67
C GLY A 54 -16.08 7.82 -7.13
N SER A 55 -16.59 6.93 -6.28
CA SER A 55 -17.90 7.11 -5.66
C SER A 55 -17.90 8.24 -4.62
N VAL A 56 -16.94 8.24 -3.70
CA VAL A 56 -16.87 9.19 -2.58
C VAL A 56 -16.51 10.61 -3.04
N GLU A 57 -15.57 10.74 -3.97
CA GLU A 57 -14.98 12.03 -4.37
C GLU A 57 -15.64 12.60 -5.63
N CYS A 58 -16.08 11.73 -6.56
CA CYS A 58 -16.59 12.12 -7.88
C CYS A 58 -18.08 11.79 -8.09
N GLY A 59 -18.80 11.31 -7.08
CA GLY A 59 -20.22 10.98 -7.17
C GLY A 59 -20.53 9.84 -8.15
N LYS A 60 -19.57 8.94 -8.41
CA LYS A 60 -19.80 7.76 -9.25
C LYS A 60 -20.67 6.71 -8.53
N PRO A 61 -21.33 5.81 -9.27
CA PRO A 61 -22.21 4.81 -8.66
C PRO A 61 -21.49 3.91 -7.65
N ALA A 62 -22.04 3.82 -6.44
CA ALA A 62 -21.49 2.96 -5.38
C ALA A 62 -21.55 1.46 -5.75
N GLY A 63 -22.48 1.08 -6.64
CA GLY A 63 -22.65 -0.30 -7.09
C GLY A 63 -21.38 -0.92 -7.66
N GLU A 64 -20.51 -0.13 -8.29
CA GLU A 64 -19.29 -0.62 -8.93
C GLU A 64 -18.29 -1.18 -7.92
N HIS A 65 -17.95 -0.40 -6.89
CA HIS A 65 -17.01 -0.88 -5.86
C HIS A 65 -17.63 -1.93 -4.94
N ILE A 66 -18.96 -1.91 -4.73
CA ILE A 66 -19.67 -2.94 -3.95
C ILE A 66 -19.65 -4.29 -4.69
N SER A 67 -20.00 -4.28 -5.99
CA SER A 67 -19.96 -5.46 -6.85
C SER A 67 -18.54 -6.02 -6.93
N TYR A 68 -17.56 -5.13 -7.16
CA TYR A 68 -16.15 -5.51 -7.23
C TYR A 68 -15.67 -6.18 -5.93
N LYS A 69 -15.92 -5.56 -4.76
CA LYS A 69 -15.54 -6.13 -3.46
C LYS A 69 -16.18 -7.49 -3.21
N THR A 70 -17.46 -7.64 -3.58
CA THR A 70 -18.18 -8.91 -3.45
C THR A 70 -17.51 -10.02 -4.27
N ARG A 71 -17.10 -9.72 -5.52
CA ARG A 71 -16.38 -10.66 -6.38
C ARG A 71 -15.00 -11.00 -5.83
N LEU A 72 -14.26 -10.00 -5.36
CA LEU A 72 -12.95 -10.15 -4.73
C LEU A 72 -13.02 -11.10 -3.53
N LEU A 73 -13.95 -10.86 -2.59
CA LEU A 73 -14.17 -11.74 -1.43
C LEU A 73 -14.63 -13.14 -1.84
N GLY A 74 -15.44 -13.26 -2.90
CA GLY A 74 -15.87 -14.55 -3.44
C GLY A 74 -14.72 -15.39 -4.02
N ILE A 75 -13.69 -14.74 -4.58
CA ILE A 75 -12.46 -15.41 -5.01
C ILE A 75 -11.62 -15.82 -3.79
N LEU A 76 -11.41 -14.89 -2.85
CA LEU A 76 -10.65 -15.17 -1.63
C LEU A 76 -11.26 -16.31 -0.81
N GLY A 77 -12.59 -16.42 -0.76
CA GLY A 77 -13.28 -17.49 -0.03
C GLY A 77 -13.01 -18.91 -0.54
N ARG A 78 -12.28 -19.05 -1.65
CA ARG A 78 -11.80 -20.34 -2.18
C ARG A 78 -10.45 -20.76 -1.59
N VAL A 79 -9.73 -19.86 -0.91
CA VAL A 79 -8.47 -20.12 -0.23
C VAL A 79 -8.74 -20.89 1.08
N PRO A 80 -8.06 -22.02 1.33
CA PRO A 80 -8.21 -22.75 2.58
C PRO A 80 -7.85 -21.87 3.79
N SER A 81 -8.65 -21.97 4.85
CA SER A 81 -8.40 -21.29 6.14
C SER A 81 -8.34 -19.76 6.09
N ILE A 82 -8.84 -19.12 5.03
CA ILE A 82 -8.87 -17.66 4.95
C ILE A 82 -9.88 -17.05 5.94
N ASP A 83 -9.48 -15.99 6.62
CA ASP A 83 -10.40 -15.15 7.39
C ASP A 83 -10.97 -14.06 6.49
N LEU A 84 -12.18 -14.29 5.98
CA LEU A 84 -12.88 -13.33 5.10
C LEU A 84 -13.26 -12.03 5.81
N ILE A 85 -13.43 -12.04 7.14
CA ILE A 85 -13.72 -10.83 7.92
C ILE A 85 -12.45 -9.98 8.01
N ALA A 86 -11.29 -10.60 8.24
CA ALA A 86 -10.01 -9.92 8.21
C ALA A 86 -9.70 -9.38 6.81
N ALA A 87 -9.99 -10.14 5.75
CA ALA A 87 -9.81 -9.71 4.36
C ALA A 87 -10.69 -8.50 4.02
N ASP A 88 -12.00 -8.54 4.34
CA ASP A 88 -12.91 -7.40 4.11
C ASP A 88 -12.43 -6.13 4.84
N ARG A 89 -11.99 -6.27 6.09
CA ARG A 89 -11.41 -5.15 6.85
C ARG A 89 -10.15 -4.61 6.19
N GLU A 90 -9.29 -5.46 5.65
CA GLU A 90 -8.06 -5.03 4.99
C GLU A 90 -8.33 -4.31 3.67
N ILE A 91 -9.32 -4.78 2.90
CA ILE A 91 -9.81 -4.08 1.70
C ILE A 91 -10.28 -2.67 2.07
N GLU A 92 -11.06 -2.52 3.14
CA GLU A 92 -11.51 -1.20 3.60
C GLU A 92 -10.37 -0.31 4.09
N ARG A 93 -9.39 -0.88 4.81
CA ARG A 93 -8.18 -0.14 5.23
C ARG A 93 -7.35 0.33 4.05
N ALA A 94 -7.30 -0.42 2.96
CA ALA A 94 -6.59 0.01 1.75
C ALA A 94 -7.16 1.33 1.22
N PHE A 95 -8.48 1.49 1.22
CA PHE A 95 -9.12 2.76 0.90
C PHE A 95 -8.78 3.86 1.93
N GLU A 96 -8.85 3.56 3.22
CA GLU A 96 -8.55 4.55 4.27
C GLU A 96 -7.10 5.07 4.23
N ARG A 97 -6.14 4.23 3.78
CA ARG A 97 -4.75 4.62 3.55
C ARG A 97 -4.59 5.62 2.41
N GLU A 98 -5.39 5.48 1.34
CA GLU A 98 -5.30 6.34 0.16
C GLU A 98 -6.17 7.60 0.23
N ALA A 99 -7.31 7.54 0.91
CA ALA A 99 -8.24 8.65 1.08
C ALA A 99 -8.50 8.91 2.57
N PRO A 100 -7.54 9.54 3.29
CA PRO A 100 -7.74 9.88 4.69
C PRO A 100 -8.95 10.80 4.83
N ARG A 101 -9.81 10.52 5.81
CA ARG A 101 -11.08 11.25 6.07
C ARG A 101 -10.91 12.77 6.29
N THR A 102 -9.68 13.28 6.38
CA THR A 102 -9.35 14.64 6.78
C THR A 102 -9.03 15.59 5.63
N SER A 103 -8.87 15.13 4.39
CA SER A 103 -8.66 16.01 3.24
C SER A 103 -9.97 16.18 2.46
N TYR A 104 -10.41 17.43 2.28
CA TYR A 104 -11.41 17.78 1.27
C TYR A 104 -10.96 17.22 -0.08
N THR A 105 -11.59 16.14 -0.54
CA THR A 105 -11.25 15.46 -1.79
C THR A 105 -12.13 16.01 -2.90
N GLU A 106 -11.62 17.02 -3.60
CA GLU A 106 -12.20 17.42 -4.88
C GLU A 106 -11.98 16.31 -5.92
N CYS A 107 -13.02 16.00 -6.68
CA CYS A 107 -12.91 15.09 -7.81
C CYS A 107 -11.82 15.60 -8.78
N SER A 108 -10.80 14.78 -9.06
CA SER A 108 -9.75 15.11 -10.02
C SER A 108 -9.94 14.37 -11.34
N ASP A 109 -9.54 15.00 -12.44
CA ASP A 109 -9.53 14.37 -13.77
C ASP A 109 -8.67 13.10 -13.81
N ALA A 110 -7.57 13.09 -13.04
CA ALA A 110 -6.72 11.91 -12.90
C ALA A 110 -7.46 10.73 -12.23
N LEU A 111 -8.29 11.01 -11.20
CA LEU A 111 -9.12 10.00 -10.57
C LEU A 111 -10.21 9.50 -11.52
N LEU A 112 -10.86 10.40 -12.27
CA LEU A 112 -11.85 10.02 -13.28
C LEU A 112 -11.25 9.13 -14.36
N LEU A 113 -10.06 9.45 -14.86
CA LEU A 113 -9.36 8.63 -15.85
C LEU A 113 -9.06 7.23 -15.29
N ARG A 114 -8.53 7.16 -14.06
CA ARG A 114 -8.28 5.87 -13.39
C ARG A 114 -9.57 5.08 -13.17
N TYR A 115 -10.65 5.76 -12.79
CA TYR A 115 -11.96 5.15 -12.63
C TYR A 115 -12.46 4.52 -13.94
N HIS A 116 -12.32 5.21 -15.07
CA HIS A 116 -12.68 4.67 -16.38
C HIS A 116 -11.81 3.48 -16.78
N ASN A 117 -10.49 3.54 -16.52
CA ASN A 117 -9.59 2.41 -16.78
C ASN A 117 -9.94 1.19 -15.92
N ALA A 118 -10.28 1.42 -14.64
CA ALA A 118 -10.75 0.38 -13.74
C ALA A 118 -11.99 -0.33 -14.27
N LEU A 119 -13.00 0.41 -14.76
CA LEU A 119 -14.22 -0.18 -15.34
C LEU A 119 -13.97 -0.93 -16.65
N ASN A 120 -13.05 -0.44 -17.49
CA ASN A 120 -12.86 -0.99 -18.82
C ASN A 120 -12.03 -2.28 -18.84
N SER A 121 -11.01 -2.40 -17.99
CA SER A 121 -10.11 -3.56 -18.04
C SER A 121 -9.46 -3.93 -16.71
N ASP A 122 -9.07 -2.95 -15.91
CA ASP A 122 -8.10 -3.23 -14.84
C ASP A 122 -8.74 -4.02 -13.69
N ALA A 123 -10.02 -3.74 -13.39
CA ALA A 123 -10.79 -4.50 -12.42
C ALA A 123 -10.87 -5.98 -12.79
N GLU A 124 -11.29 -6.29 -14.01
CA GLU A 124 -11.48 -7.67 -14.44
C GLU A 124 -10.16 -8.43 -14.52
N ARG A 125 -9.11 -7.79 -15.06
CA ARG A 125 -7.78 -8.38 -15.14
C ARG A 125 -7.21 -8.71 -13.76
N ALA A 126 -7.38 -7.81 -12.79
CA ALA A 126 -6.89 -8.04 -11.44
C ALA A 126 -7.62 -9.19 -10.74
N LEU A 127 -8.94 -9.29 -10.91
CA LEU A 127 -9.72 -10.42 -10.37
C LEU A 127 -9.37 -11.74 -11.06
N GLN A 128 -9.16 -11.73 -12.37
CA GLN A 128 -8.73 -12.91 -13.12
C GLN A 128 -7.38 -13.42 -12.61
N TYR A 129 -6.39 -12.53 -12.48
CA TYR A 129 -5.07 -12.89 -11.97
C TYR A 129 -5.14 -13.43 -10.53
N LEU A 130 -5.94 -12.81 -9.65
CA LEU A 130 -6.16 -13.34 -8.31
C LEU A 130 -6.81 -14.73 -8.35
N SER A 131 -7.81 -14.93 -9.21
CA SER A 131 -8.47 -16.23 -9.34
C SER A 131 -7.52 -17.32 -9.83
N GLU A 132 -6.58 -17.01 -10.71
CA GLU A 132 -5.52 -17.93 -11.15
C GLU A 132 -4.62 -18.33 -9.98
N GLN A 133 -4.11 -17.34 -9.23
CA GLN A 133 -3.24 -17.60 -8.07
C GLN A 133 -3.94 -18.40 -6.96
N VAL A 134 -5.23 -18.15 -6.72
CA VAL A 134 -6.02 -18.93 -5.77
C VAL A 134 -6.26 -20.37 -6.26
N SER A 135 -6.35 -20.58 -7.57
CA SER A 135 -6.55 -21.91 -8.15
C SER A 135 -5.30 -22.80 -8.04
N GLU A 136 -4.11 -22.20 -8.04
CA GLU A 136 -2.83 -22.90 -7.85
C GLU A 136 -2.64 -23.45 -6.42
N LEU A 137 -3.45 -23.00 -5.46
CA LEU A 137 -3.40 -23.47 -4.06
C LEU A 137 -4.23 -24.75 -3.81
N ARG A 138 -4.89 -25.28 -4.83
CA ARG A 138 -5.71 -26.49 -4.78
C ARG A 138 -5.00 -27.68 -5.41
#